data_AF-A0A5R2N5V8-F1
#
_entry.id   AF-A0A5R2N5V8-F1
#
_cell.length_a   1.000
_cell.length_b   1.000
_cell.length_c   1.000
_cell.angle_alpha   90.00
_cell.angle_beta   90.00
_cell.angle_gamma   90.00
#
_symmetry.space_group_name_H-M   'P 1'
#
loop_
_entity.id
_entity.type
_entity.pdbx_description
1 polymer ?
#
loop_
_entity_poly.entity_id
_entity_poly.type
_entity_poly.pdbx_seq_one_letter_code
_entity_poly.pdbx_strand_id
1 'polypeptide(L)'
;VIVYTMLGGFLAVVATDVLQAVIFLIVIGVVAPLFVIFGPGVQHIYEATKDIPGFYDLFANVPPATLFVWFLLLPAGFIDTIGFQRVFSANSPDTARKGLINGFVIMAVFGVILTFLGVAAKALLPADANPVNAMPDLMVQLLPHGVIGILVAAFLAVAMSTASTTLLITATTLQRDVISRLRPGASDKERLWT
;
A
#
# COMPACT_ATOMS: atom_id res chain seq x y z
N VAL A 1 -4.04 -15.81 -5.06
CA VAL A 1 -2.66 -15.33 -5.27
C VAL A 1 -1.83 -16.38 -6.00
N ILE A 2 -1.42 -17.47 -5.33
CA ILE A 2 -0.53 -18.49 -5.90
C ILE A 2 -0.93 -18.96 -7.31
N VAL A 3 -2.17 -19.38 -7.50
CA VAL A 3 -2.64 -19.93 -8.79
C VAL A 3 -2.50 -18.92 -9.95
N TYR A 4 -2.95 -17.67 -9.80
CA TYR A 4 -2.85 -16.69 -10.89
C TYR A 4 -1.44 -16.15 -11.07
N THR A 5 -0.66 -16.04 -9.99
CA THR A 5 0.75 -15.61 -10.06
C THR A 5 1.58 -16.65 -10.81
N MET A 6 1.36 -17.95 -10.56
CA MET A 6 2.04 -19.04 -11.26
C MET A 6 1.64 -19.11 -12.74
N LEU A 7 0.34 -19.04 -13.05
CA LEU A 7 -0.15 -19.23 -14.41
C LEU A 7 0.09 -18.00 -15.31
N GLY A 8 0.01 -16.80 -14.74
CA GLY A 8 0.00 -15.57 -15.51
C GLY A 8 1.31 -14.77 -15.47
N GLY A 9 2.24 -15.11 -14.58
CA GLY A 9 3.55 -14.44 -14.48
C GLY A 9 3.45 -12.93 -14.21
N PHE A 10 4.47 -12.19 -14.62
CA PHE A 10 4.59 -10.75 -14.34
C PHE A 10 3.42 -9.92 -14.89
N LEU A 11 2.97 -10.16 -16.12
CA LEU A 11 1.90 -9.37 -16.73
C LEU A 11 0.56 -9.56 -16.02
N ALA A 12 0.23 -10.79 -15.59
CA ALA A 12 -0.99 -11.01 -14.83
C ALA A 12 -0.94 -10.34 -13.46
N VAL A 13 0.22 -10.38 -12.77
CA VAL A 13 0.41 -9.67 -11.50
C VAL A 13 0.20 -8.16 -11.68
N VAL A 14 0.82 -7.57 -12.71
CA VAL A 14 0.64 -6.14 -13.00
C VAL A 14 -0.82 -5.80 -13.32
N ALA A 15 -1.50 -6.62 -14.13
CA ALA A 15 -2.91 -6.39 -14.46
C ALA A 15 -3.82 -6.49 -13.22
N THR A 16 -3.61 -7.48 -12.35
CA THR A 16 -4.36 -7.59 -11.10
C THR A 16 -4.06 -6.43 -10.16
N ASP A 17 -2.80 -6.01 -10.06
CA ASP A 17 -2.39 -4.91 -9.19
C ASP A 17 -3.04 -3.59 -9.62
N VAL A 18 -3.15 -3.32 -10.92
CA VAL A 18 -3.82 -2.11 -11.42
C VAL A 18 -5.29 -2.10 -11.03
N LEU A 19 -5.99 -3.22 -11.22
CA LEU A 19 -7.40 -3.34 -10.81
C LEU A 19 -7.55 -3.16 -9.29
N GLN A 20 -6.71 -3.82 -8.51
CA GLN A 20 -6.72 -3.77 -7.05
C GLN A 20 -6.41 -2.35 -6.53
N ALA A 21 -5.44 -1.68 -7.15
CA ALA A 21 -5.11 -0.29 -6.86
C ALA A 21 -6.29 0.64 -7.16
N VAL A 22 -6.96 0.49 -8.31
CA VAL A 22 -8.14 1.32 -8.64
C VAL A 22 -9.26 1.13 -7.62
N ILE A 23 -9.58 -0.12 -7.26
CA ILE A 23 -10.60 -0.41 -6.24
C ILE A 23 -10.23 0.24 -4.91
N PHE A 24 -8.98 0.07 -4.47
CA PHE A 24 -8.49 0.63 -3.22
C PHE A 24 -8.50 2.17 -3.23
N LEU A 25 -8.07 2.79 -4.33
CA LEU A 25 -8.07 4.24 -4.50
C LEU A 25 -9.49 4.82 -4.45
N ILE A 26 -10.47 4.14 -5.04
CA ILE A 26 -11.87 4.60 -4.99
C ILE A 26 -12.41 4.45 -3.56
N VAL A 27 -12.25 3.28 -2.95
CA VAL A 27 -12.89 2.96 -1.67
C VAL A 27 -12.27 3.75 -0.52
N ILE A 28 -10.95 3.70 -0.39
CA ILE A 28 -10.24 4.37 0.70
C ILE A 28 -9.89 5.82 0.34
N GLY A 29 -9.64 6.12 -0.93
CA GLY A 29 -9.29 7.48 -1.35
C GLY A 29 -10.47 8.42 -1.52
N VAL A 30 -11.66 7.90 -1.86
CA VAL A 30 -12.82 8.73 -2.18
C VAL A 30 -14.00 8.39 -1.27
N VAL A 31 -14.46 7.14 -1.25
CA VAL A 31 -15.68 6.77 -0.53
C VAL A 31 -15.52 7.01 0.97
N ALA A 32 -14.49 6.46 1.61
CA ALA A 32 -14.28 6.59 3.04
C ALA A 32 -14.18 8.06 3.52
N PRO A 33 -13.38 8.95 2.89
CA PRO A 33 -13.34 10.36 3.26
C PRO A 33 -14.67 11.09 3.09
N LEU A 34 -15.43 10.79 2.03
CA LEU A 34 -16.74 11.42 1.81
C LEU A 34 -17.72 11.06 2.94
N PHE A 35 -17.74 9.81 3.39
CA PHE A 35 -18.58 9.40 4.53
C PHE A 35 -18.18 10.10 5.84
N VAL A 36 -16.89 10.34 6.05
CA VAL A 36 -16.41 11.12 7.19
C VAL A 36 -16.82 12.60 7.08
N ILE A 37 -16.68 13.20 5.90
CA ILE A 37 -16.97 14.62 5.65
C ILE A 37 -18.47 14.92 5.72
N PHE A 38 -19.32 14.06 5.14
CA PHE A 38 -20.77 14.27 5.10
C PHE A 38 -21.53 13.64 6.27
N GLY A 39 -20.89 12.73 7.02
CA GLY A 39 -21.46 12.15 8.23
C GLY A 39 -21.12 12.99 9.47
N PRO A 40 -20.12 12.60 10.28
CA PRO A 40 -19.72 13.35 11.48
C PRO A 40 -19.27 14.79 11.20
N GLY A 41 -18.66 15.03 10.04
CA GLY A 41 -18.19 16.34 9.63
C GLY A 41 -16.79 16.69 10.17
N VAL A 42 -16.05 17.48 9.39
CA VAL A 42 -14.67 17.88 9.71
C VAL A 42 -14.61 18.74 10.97
N GLN A 43 -15.61 19.60 11.20
CA GLN A 43 -15.66 20.47 12.36
C GLN A 43 -15.75 19.68 13.66
N HIS A 44 -16.62 18.66 13.71
CA HIS A 44 -16.76 17.80 14.89
C HIS A 44 -15.46 17.06 15.21
N ILE A 45 -14.79 16.54 14.18
CA ILE A 45 -13.50 15.86 14.32
C ILE A 45 -12.45 16.81 14.88
N TYR A 46 -12.35 18.02 14.31
CA TYR A 46 -11.40 19.02 14.77
C TYR A 46 -11.67 19.43 16.23
N GLU A 47 -12.92 19.65 16.61
CA GLU A 47 -13.30 19.98 17.99
C GLU A 47 -12.97 18.86 18.98
N ALA A 48 -13.09 17.60 18.58
CA ALA A 48 -12.76 16.46 19.41
C ALA A 48 -11.24 16.27 19.61
N THR A 49 -10.39 16.74 18.68
CA THR A 49 -8.95 16.49 18.71
C THR A 49 -8.07 17.72 18.93
N LYS A 50 -8.61 18.94 18.83
CA LYS A 50 -7.84 20.20 19.00
C LYS A 50 -7.17 20.35 20.36
N ASP A 51 -7.78 19.81 21.41
CA ASP A 51 -7.29 19.96 22.79
C ASP A 51 -6.25 18.91 23.16
N ILE A 52 -5.95 17.97 22.25
CA ILE A 52 -4.89 16.97 22.42
C ILE A 52 -3.54 17.66 22.22
N PRO A 53 -2.68 17.77 23.25
CA PRO A 53 -1.42 18.49 23.14
C PRO A 53 -0.52 17.93 22.05
N GLY A 54 -0.06 18.81 21.15
CA GLY A 54 0.86 18.45 20.06
C GLY A 54 0.25 17.56 18.98
N PHE A 55 -1.07 17.30 18.98
CA PHE A 55 -1.67 16.32 18.06
C PHE A 55 -1.50 16.66 16.57
N TYR A 56 -1.49 17.95 16.24
CA TYR A 56 -1.28 18.44 14.89
C TYR A 56 0.18 18.85 14.60
N ASP A 57 1.08 18.68 15.57
CA ASP A 57 2.49 19.00 15.37
C ASP A 57 3.16 17.87 14.59
N LEU A 58 3.62 18.19 13.38
CA LEU A 58 4.23 17.23 12.45
C LEU A 58 5.48 16.52 13.00
N PHE A 59 6.17 17.14 13.96
CA PHE A 59 7.46 16.66 14.49
C PHE A 59 7.49 16.49 16.01
N ALA A 60 6.42 16.83 16.73
CA ALA A 60 6.46 16.78 18.20
C ALA A 60 6.30 15.36 18.77
N ASN A 61 5.56 14.50 18.08
CA ASN A 61 5.18 13.18 18.60
C ASN A 61 6.13 12.05 18.21
N VAL A 62 7.12 12.32 17.36
CA VAL A 62 8.10 11.30 16.91
C VAL A 62 9.46 11.61 17.53
N PRO A 63 10.04 10.68 18.33
CA PRO A 63 11.35 10.89 18.92
C PRO A 63 12.41 11.16 17.83
N PRO A 64 13.36 12.10 18.05
CA PRO A 64 14.40 12.40 17.06
C PRO A 64 15.20 11.18 16.61
N ALA A 65 15.43 10.22 17.50
CA ALA A 65 16.07 8.95 17.17
C ALA A 65 15.26 8.13 16.15
N THR A 66 13.93 8.14 16.22
CA THR A 66 13.07 7.44 15.27
C THR A 66 13.10 8.11 13.90
N LEU A 67 13.08 9.45 13.86
CA LEU A 67 13.26 10.21 12.62
C LEU A 67 14.60 9.92 11.96
N PHE A 68 15.67 9.79 12.77
CA PHE A 68 16.98 9.40 12.28
C PHE A 68 17.01 7.98 11.71
N VAL A 69 16.36 7.01 12.38
CA VAL A 69 16.21 5.65 11.85
C VAL A 69 15.45 5.66 10.52
N TRP A 70 14.36 6.42 10.41
CA TRP A 70 13.62 6.55 9.15
C TRP A 70 14.46 7.20 8.04
N PHE A 71 15.30 8.17 8.37
CA PHE A 71 16.26 8.74 7.43
C PHE A 71 17.28 7.69 6.94
N LEU A 72 17.78 6.83 7.83
CA LEU A 72 18.67 5.72 7.46
C LEU A 72 17.98 4.65 6.60
N LEU A 73 16.64 4.61 6.57
CA LEU A 73 15.88 3.73 5.69
C LEU A 73 15.67 4.31 4.29
N LEU A 74 15.94 5.60 4.04
CA LEU A 74 15.81 6.19 2.70
C LEU A 74 16.60 5.42 1.62
N PRO A 75 17.85 4.96 1.88
CA PRO A 75 18.58 4.17 0.90
C PRO A 75 17.98 2.79 0.61
N ALA A 76 17.07 2.28 1.45
CA ALA A 76 16.44 0.99 1.23
C ALA A 76 15.67 0.92 -0.11
N GLY A 77 15.16 2.07 -0.58
CA GLY A 77 14.53 2.17 -1.90
C GLY A 77 15.48 1.91 -3.07
N PHE A 78 16.80 2.03 -2.89
CA PHE A 78 17.81 1.74 -3.93
C PHE A 78 18.24 0.28 -3.98
N ILE A 79 17.85 -0.53 -3.00
CA ILE A 79 18.11 -1.97 -2.98
C ILE A 79 16.82 -2.78 -3.18
N ASP A 80 15.68 -2.10 -3.30
CA ASP A 80 14.38 -2.74 -3.49
C ASP A 80 14.25 -3.33 -4.90
N THR A 81 14.23 -4.66 -4.94
CA THR A 81 14.08 -5.44 -6.17
C THR A 81 12.69 -5.30 -6.79
N ILE A 82 11.67 -4.93 -6.00
CA ILE A 82 10.30 -4.70 -6.48
C ILE A 82 10.25 -3.48 -7.40
N GLY A 83 10.77 -2.34 -6.93
CA GLY A 83 10.85 -1.12 -7.72
C GLY A 83 11.62 -1.31 -9.03
N PHE A 84 12.77 -1.98 -8.97
CA PHE A 84 13.59 -2.22 -10.15
C PHE A 84 12.91 -3.08 -11.21
N GLN A 85 12.19 -4.14 -10.82
CA GLN A 85 11.50 -4.99 -11.78
C GLN A 85 10.50 -4.19 -12.63
N ARG A 86 9.78 -3.25 -12.00
CA ARG A 86 8.83 -2.38 -12.69
C ARG A 86 9.52 -1.33 -13.56
N VAL A 87 10.61 -0.72 -13.06
CA VAL A 87 11.40 0.25 -13.83
C VAL A 87 12.02 -0.38 -15.09
N PHE A 88 12.61 -1.57 -14.97
CA PHE A 88 13.23 -2.27 -16.10
C PHE A 88 12.21 -2.84 -17.09
N SER A 89 10.95 -3.00 -16.69
CA SER A 89 9.86 -3.40 -17.59
C SER A 89 9.31 -2.26 -18.45
N ALA A 90 9.72 -1.01 -18.19
CA ALA A 90 9.24 0.14 -18.94
C ALA A 90 9.82 0.20 -20.36
N ASN A 91 9.02 0.64 -21.32
CA ASN A 91 9.43 0.75 -22.73
C ASN A 91 10.50 1.81 -22.99
N SER A 92 10.65 2.80 -22.09
CA SER A 92 11.67 3.84 -22.20
C SER A 92 12.03 4.44 -20.84
N PRO A 93 13.23 5.04 -20.70
CA PRO A 93 13.62 5.76 -19.48
C PRO A 93 12.64 6.87 -19.10
N ASP A 94 12.09 7.59 -20.09
CA ASP A 94 11.07 8.62 -19.84
C ASP A 94 9.78 8.04 -19.27
N THR A 95 9.37 6.86 -19.75
CA THR A 95 8.19 6.15 -19.23
C THR A 95 8.40 5.72 -17.79
N ALA A 96 9.59 5.18 -17.48
CA ALA A 96 9.96 4.82 -16.12
C ALA A 96 9.96 6.03 -15.19
N ARG A 97 10.58 7.15 -15.61
CA ARG A 97 10.64 8.39 -14.83
C ARG A 97 9.24 8.95 -14.54
N LYS A 98 8.39 9.03 -15.56
CA LYS A 98 6.99 9.47 -15.38
C LYS A 98 6.22 8.54 -14.45
N GLY A 99 6.40 7.23 -14.58
CA GLY A 99 5.80 6.23 -13.70
C GLY A 99 6.17 6.44 -12.23
N LEU A 100 7.47 6.66 -11.94
CA LEU A 100 7.96 6.92 -10.59
C LEU A 100 7.39 8.21 -10.01
N ILE A 101 7.39 9.31 -10.78
CA ILE A 101 6.84 10.59 -10.33
C ILE A 101 5.34 10.47 -10.06
N ASN A 102 4.59 9.84 -10.96
CA ASN A 102 3.14 9.65 -10.78
C ASN A 102 2.86 8.77 -9.56
N GLY A 103 3.62 7.69 -9.36
CA GLY A 103 3.51 6.84 -8.18
C GLY A 103 3.76 7.61 -6.88
N PHE A 104 4.79 8.46 -6.86
CA PHE A 104 5.07 9.33 -5.71
C PHE A 104 3.93 10.31 -5.43
N VAL A 105 3.39 10.97 -6.45
CA VAL A 105 2.27 11.92 -6.29
C VAL A 105 1.04 11.21 -5.74
N ILE A 106 0.68 10.05 -6.30
CA ILE A 106 -0.44 9.25 -5.82
C ILE A 106 -0.23 8.86 -4.35
N MET A 107 0.98 8.38 -4.01
CA MET A 107 1.31 8.00 -2.63
C MET A 107 1.21 9.19 -1.67
N ALA A 108 1.72 10.37 -2.05
CA ALA A 108 1.67 11.56 -1.20
C ALA A 108 0.23 12.01 -0.93
N VAL A 109 -0.60 12.07 -1.98
CA VAL A 109 -2.04 12.39 -1.85
C VAL A 109 -2.74 11.37 -0.97
N PHE A 110 -2.45 10.08 -1.17
CA PHE A 110 -3.05 9.02 -0.38
C PHE A 110 -2.60 9.02 1.08
N GLY A 111 -1.35 9.39 1.35
CA GLY A 111 -0.82 9.56 2.71
C GLY A 111 -1.60 10.63 3.48
N VAL A 112 -1.95 11.74 2.83
CA VAL A 112 -2.81 12.78 3.44
C VAL A 112 -4.20 12.23 3.74
N ILE A 113 -4.80 11.48 2.80
CA ILE A 113 -6.13 10.88 2.99
C ILE A 113 -6.12 9.87 4.15
N LEU A 114 -5.14 8.98 4.21
CA LEU A 114 -5.02 8.01 5.30
C LEU A 114 -4.79 8.70 6.65
N THR A 115 -3.98 9.76 6.67
CA THR A 115 -3.78 10.57 7.88
C THR A 115 -5.08 11.21 8.33
N PHE A 116 -5.86 11.79 7.41
CA PHE A 116 -7.18 12.33 7.71
C PHE A 116 -8.13 11.28 8.29
N LEU A 117 -8.20 10.09 7.68
CA LEU A 117 -9.01 8.99 8.19
C LEU A 117 -8.52 8.48 9.55
N GLY A 118 -7.21 8.50 9.82
CA GLY A 118 -6.64 8.16 11.12
C GLY A 118 -7.00 9.19 12.21
N VAL A 119 -6.99 10.47 11.88
CA VAL A 119 -7.48 11.55 12.77
C VAL A 119 -8.97 11.37 13.05
N ALA A 120 -9.78 11.06 12.02
CA ALA A 120 -11.20 10.77 12.19
C ALA A 120 -11.42 9.54 13.08
N ALA A 121 -10.62 8.49 12.92
CA ALA A 121 -10.68 7.31 13.78
C ALA A 121 -10.41 7.67 15.24
N LYS A 122 -9.40 8.52 15.51
CA LYS A 122 -9.09 8.97 16.87
C LYS A 122 -10.21 9.79 17.51
N ALA A 123 -10.97 10.55 16.71
CA ALA A 123 -12.09 11.36 17.19
C ALA A 123 -13.36 10.54 17.47
N LEU A 124 -13.63 9.52 16.64
CA LEU A 124 -14.94 8.83 16.60
C LEU A 124 -14.95 7.48 17.31
N LEU A 125 -13.78 6.85 17.47
CA LEU A 125 -13.65 5.57 18.17
C LEU A 125 -13.40 5.76 19.67
N PRO A 126 -13.71 4.73 20.49
CA PRO A 126 -13.39 4.72 21.92
C PRO A 126 -11.90 5.00 22.19
N ALA A 127 -11.61 5.62 23.34
CA ALA A 127 -10.24 6.01 23.70
C ALA A 127 -9.27 4.82 23.84
N ASP A 128 -9.80 3.65 24.18
CA ASP A 128 -9.11 2.36 24.33
C ASP A 128 -9.11 1.51 23.04
N ALA A 129 -9.63 2.03 21.92
CA ALA A 129 -9.61 1.34 20.65
C ALA A 129 -8.17 1.00 20.24
N ASN A 130 -7.98 -0.23 19.74
CA ASN A 130 -6.68 -0.69 19.29
C ASN A 130 -6.25 0.10 18.04
N PRO A 131 -5.11 0.81 18.05
CA PRO A 131 -4.64 1.57 16.89
C PRO A 131 -4.48 0.72 15.62
N VAL A 132 -4.19 -0.58 15.76
CA VAL A 132 -4.06 -1.52 14.64
C VAL A 132 -5.39 -1.71 13.91
N ASN A 133 -6.51 -1.66 14.63
CA ASN A 133 -7.85 -1.86 14.10
C ASN A 133 -8.60 -0.55 13.84
N ALA A 134 -7.99 0.61 14.13
CA ALA A 134 -8.67 1.90 14.04
C ALA A 134 -9.28 2.17 12.66
N MET A 135 -8.59 1.79 11.58
CA MET A 135 -9.10 1.94 10.22
C MET A 135 -10.31 1.03 9.95
N PRO A 136 -10.25 -0.31 10.10
CA PRO A 136 -11.43 -1.15 9.89
C PRO A 136 -12.58 -0.83 10.84
N ASP A 137 -12.31 -0.53 12.12
CA ASP A 137 -13.35 -0.21 13.11
C ASP A 137 -14.11 1.08 12.73
N LEU A 138 -13.40 2.12 12.31
CA LEU A 138 -14.00 3.36 11.82
C LEU A 138 -14.93 3.09 10.62
N MET A 139 -14.48 2.23 9.70
CA MET A 139 -15.23 1.92 8.49
C MET A 139 -16.50 1.12 8.79
N VAL A 140 -16.44 0.17 9.73
CA VAL A 140 -17.62 -0.59 10.18
C VAL A 140 -18.64 0.32 10.87
N GLN A 141 -18.18 1.33 11.61
CA GLN A 141 -19.04 2.29 12.29
C GLN A 141 -19.73 3.26 11.33
N LEU A 142 -19.05 3.70 10.27
CA LEU A 142 -19.53 4.77 9.38
C LEU A 142 -20.22 4.29 8.11
N LEU A 143 -19.82 3.13 7.56
CA LEU A 143 -20.26 2.70 6.23
C LEU A 143 -21.50 1.81 6.29
N PRO A 144 -22.40 1.89 5.30
CA PRO A 144 -23.52 0.97 5.20
C PRO A 144 -23.04 -0.45 4.84
N HIS A 145 -23.79 -1.47 5.24
CA HIS A 145 -23.40 -2.88 5.13
C HIS A 145 -22.90 -3.31 3.73
N GLY A 146 -23.50 -2.79 2.66
CA GLY A 146 -23.06 -3.11 1.28
C GLY A 146 -21.67 -2.57 0.94
N VAL A 147 -21.29 -1.41 1.46
CA VAL A 147 -19.99 -0.76 1.20
C VAL A 147 -18.89 -1.40 2.06
N ILE A 148 -19.23 -1.87 3.27
CA ILE A 148 -18.28 -2.61 4.13
C ILE A 148 -17.72 -3.83 3.40
N GLY A 149 -18.55 -4.58 2.68
CA GLY A 149 -18.08 -5.75 1.89
C GLY A 149 -17.05 -5.37 0.82
N ILE A 150 -17.27 -4.24 0.14
CA ILE A 150 -16.33 -3.70 -0.86
C ILE A 150 -15.02 -3.27 -0.19
N LEU A 151 -15.08 -2.71 1.00
CA LEU A 151 -13.91 -2.28 1.77
C LEU A 151 -13.06 -3.46 2.26
N VAL A 152 -13.70 -4.52 2.74
CA VAL A 152 -13.00 -5.78 3.05
C VAL A 152 -12.32 -6.33 1.80
N ALA A 153 -13.01 -6.32 0.66
CA ALA A 153 -12.42 -6.72 -0.62
C ALA A 153 -11.23 -5.83 -1.02
N ALA A 154 -11.27 -4.53 -0.75
CA ALA A 154 -10.18 -3.59 -1.03
C ALA A 154 -8.95 -3.86 -0.15
N PHE A 155 -9.12 -4.17 1.14
CA PHE A 155 -8.00 -4.57 2.00
C PHE A 155 -7.38 -5.91 1.57
N LEU A 156 -8.23 -6.89 1.24
CA LEU A 156 -7.76 -8.16 0.69
C LEU A 156 -7.03 -7.95 -0.64
N ALA A 157 -7.52 -7.08 -1.51
CA ALA A 157 -6.89 -6.72 -2.77
C ALA A 157 -5.46 -6.17 -2.56
N VAL A 158 -5.25 -5.24 -1.62
CA VAL A 158 -3.91 -4.70 -1.32
C VAL A 158 -2.98 -5.73 -0.68
N ALA A 159 -3.51 -6.59 0.20
CA ALA A 159 -2.73 -7.69 0.76
C ALA A 159 -2.30 -8.67 -0.34
N MET A 160 -3.21 -8.98 -1.27
CA MET A 160 -2.94 -9.84 -2.41
C MET A 160 -1.93 -9.24 -3.38
N SER A 161 -2.00 -7.95 -3.71
CA SER A 161 -1.04 -7.30 -4.63
C SER A 161 0.40 -7.39 -4.10
N THR A 162 0.56 -7.17 -2.80
CA THR A 162 1.85 -7.29 -2.10
C THR A 162 2.32 -8.73 -2.14
N ALA A 163 1.46 -9.68 -1.76
CA ALA A 163 1.79 -11.10 -1.74
C ALA A 163 2.18 -11.63 -3.13
N SER A 164 1.46 -11.28 -4.21
CA SER A 164 1.82 -11.72 -5.56
C SER A 164 3.14 -11.13 -6.03
N THR A 165 3.38 -9.85 -5.75
CA THR A 165 4.64 -9.18 -6.13
C THR A 165 5.82 -9.81 -5.39
N THR A 166 5.72 -10.01 -4.08
CA THR A 166 6.78 -10.64 -3.28
C THR A 166 7.03 -12.08 -3.74
N LEU A 167 5.99 -12.89 -3.96
CA LEU A 167 6.14 -14.26 -4.45
C LEU A 167 6.84 -14.32 -5.80
N LEU A 168 6.46 -13.45 -6.74
CA LEU A 168 7.05 -13.40 -8.06
C LEU A 168 8.54 -13.06 -8.00
N ILE A 169 8.92 -12.11 -7.14
CA ILE A 169 10.32 -11.69 -6.98
C ILE A 169 11.13 -12.77 -6.28
N THR A 170 10.62 -13.35 -5.20
CA THR A 170 11.29 -14.47 -4.54
C THR A 170 11.52 -15.62 -5.51
N ALA A 171 10.53 -15.97 -6.34
CA ALA A 171 10.69 -17.00 -7.36
C ALA A 171 11.73 -16.59 -8.42
N THR A 172 11.69 -15.35 -8.91
CA THR A 172 12.63 -14.85 -9.93
C THR A 172 14.06 -14.80 -9.41
N THR A 173 14.26 -14.32 -8.18
CA THR A 173 15.56 -14.28 -7.50
C THR A 173 16.08 -15.69 -7.25
N LEU A 174 15.25 -16.61 -6.76
CA LEU A 174 15.66 -18.00 -6.55
C LEU A 174 16.09 -18.66 -7.87
N GLN A 175 15.29 -18.47 -8.93
CA GLN A 175 15.59 -19.00 -10.26
C GLN A 175 16.89 -18.43 -10.81
N ARG A 176 17.06 -17.11 -10.77
CA ARG A 176 18.16 -16.42 -11.46
C ARG A 176 19.46 -16.46 -10.68
N ASP A 177 19.41 -16.36 -9.36
CA ASP A 177 20.63 -16.21 -8.55
C ASP A 177 21.09 -17.55 -7.95
N VAL A 178 20.19 -18.51 -7.75
CA VAL A 178 20.52 -19.82 -7.16
C VAL A 178 20.46 -20.92 -8.22
N ILE A 179 19.29 -21.16 -8.83
CA ILE A 179 19.09 -22.31 -9.73
C ILE A 179 19.96 -22.19 -10.99
N SER A 180 20.05 -20.99 -11.59
CA SER A 180 20.87 -20.78 -12.79
C SER A 180 22.36 -21.03 -12.55
N ARG A 181 22.85 -20.75 -11.32
CA ARG A 181 24.23 -20.99 -10.90
C ARG A 181 24.50 -22.47 -10.62
N LEU A 182 23.52 -23.17 -10.05
CA LEU A 182 23.62 -24.61 -9.77
C LEU A 182 23.40 -25.49 -11.01
N ARG A 183 22.63 -25.00 -12.00
CA ARG A 183 22.30 -25.72 -13.25
C ARG A 183 22.55 -24.83 -14.48
N PRO A 184 23.81 -24.52 -14.81
CA PRO A 184 24.15 -23.62 -15.91
C PRO A 184 23.68 -24.13 -17.28
N GLY A 185 23.56 -25.45 -17.46
CA GLY A 185 23.09 -26.09 -18.70
C GLY A 185 21.58 -26.26 -18.85
N ALA A 186 20.76 -25.80 -17.87
CA ALA A 186 19.30 -25.90 -17.97
C ALA A 186 18.77 -25.00 -19.09
N SER A 187 17.90 -25.56 -19.94
CA SER A 187 17.17 -24.83 -20.98
C SER A 187 16.22 -23.79 -20.37
N ASP A 188 15.83 -22.78 -21.15
CA ASP A 188 14.90 -21.74 -20.68
C ASP A 188 13.54 -22.32 -20.25
N LYS A 189 13.12 -23.44 -20.86
CA LYS A 189 11.91 -24.15 -20.47
C LYS A 189 12.06 -24.85 -19.13
N GLU A 190 13.20 -25.50 -18.86
CA GLU A 190 13.46 -26.08 -17.54
C GLU A 190 13.56 -25.00 -16.47
N ARG A 191 14.18 -23.87 -16.81
CA ARG A 191 14.31 -22.69 -15.94
C ARG A 191 12.99 -22.01 -15.58
N LEU A 192 11.94 -22.16 -16.39
CA LEU A 192 10.60 -21.62 -16.12
C LEU A 192 9.80 -22.47 -15.12
N TRP A 193 10.11 -23.77 -15.00
CA TRP A 193 9.34 -24.74 -14.20
C TRP A 193 10.11 -25.29 -12.99
N THR A 194 11.37 -24.88 -12.79
CA THR A 194 12.22 -25.24 -11.64
C THR A 194 12.32 -24.06 -10.69
#